data_AF-Q6FJC4-F1
#
_entry.id   AF-Q6FJC4-F1
#
_cell.length_a   1.000
_cell.length_b   1.000
_cell.length_c   1.000
_cell.angle_alpha   90.00
_cell.angle_beta   90.00
_cell.angle_gamma   90.00
#
_symmetry.space_group_name_H-M   'P 1'
#
loop_
_entity.id
_entity.type
_entity.pdbx_description
1 polymer ?
#
loop_
_entity_poly.entity_id
_entity_poly.type
_entity_poly.pdbx_seq_one_letter_code
_entity_poly.pdbx_strand_id
1 'polypeptide(L)'
;MEKKVSHVIDFLSNDEVQRQLGDPSISGISFSFDIRTLLKKHSGGNPQFFNYSMRDSFHEWCADIELGANTNELVTELLWDIIYLTEHQFLLPYYHGEHKKFQKKLVKRVGNHLNSLVNNSASKPTGSMTVNVRHVWRNVGDRYTLLYLPLYFKELIWCKANGSIFHVIIPHTKEHVIHEHKEWLLAILEMAGYWNLSHVRLYLPRDDLTNIQTLLKNLHWIGANLLPNENRNECNENDDITLSDETYIILECEC
;
A
#
# COMPACT_ATOMS: atom_id res chain seq x y z
N MET A 1 -2.51 16.44 8.30
CA MET A 1 -1.69 15.27 7.93
C MET A 1 -0.97 14.70 9.14
N GLU A 2 -0.16 15.52 9.82
CA GLU A 2 0.65 15.14 11.00
C GLU A 2 -0.11 14.32 12.06
N LYS A 3 -1.33 14.72 12.44
CA LYS A 3 -2.14 13.95 13.40
C LYS A 3 -2.42 12.49 12.99
N LYS A 4 -2.68 12.25 11.70
CA LYS A 4 -2.96 10.90 11.18
C LYS A 4 -1.68 10.06 11.12
N VAL A 5 -0.57 10.68 10.74
CA VAL A 5 0.75 10.03 10.76
C VAL A 5 1.13 9.67 12.20
N SER A 6 0.97 10.60 13.14
CA SER A 6 1.18 10.35 14.57
C SER A 6 0.34 9.18 15.06
N HIS A 7 -0.94 9.13 14.70
CA HIS A 7 -1.82 8.04 15.13
C HIS A 7 -1.33 6.66 14.62
N VAL A 8 -0.86 6.58 13.37
CA VAL A 8 -0.25 5.33 12.84
C VAL A 8 1.04 5.00 13.57
N ILE A 9 1.89 5.99 13.86
CA ILE A 9 3.13 5.78 14.63
C ILE A 9 2.83 5.34 16.07
N ASP A 10 1.81 5.92 16.71
CA ASP A 10 1.39 5.56 18.06
C ASP A 10 0.91 4.10 18.11
N PHE A 11 0.19 3.65 17.08
CA PHE A 11 -0.18 2.24 16.92
C PHE A 11 1.05 1.33 16.81
N LEU A 12 2.04 1.71 15.99
CA LEU A 12 3.29 0.97 15.87
C LEU A 12 4.17 1.05 17.13
N SER A 13 3.93 2.04 17.98
CA SER A 13 4.62 2.23 19.26
C SER A 13 4.00 1.41 20.40
N ASN A 14 2.97 0.60 20.12
CA ASN A 14 2.40 -0.34 21.09
C ASN A 14 3.49 -1.30 21.61
N ASP A 15 3.50 -1.58 22.91
CA ASP A 15 4.45 -2.48 23.58
C ASP A 15 4.59 -3.84 22.88
N GLU A 16 3.50 -4.38 22.31
CA GLU A 16 3.56 -5.65 21.58
C GLU A 16 4.34 -5.51 20.27
N VAL A 17 4.05 -4.48 19.48
CA VAL A 17 4.74 -4.20 18.21
C VAL A 17 6.20 -3.86 18.47
N GLN A 18 6.48 -3.06 19.50
CA GLN A 18 7.84 -2.70 19.91
C GLN A 18 8.64 -3.90 20.42
N ARG A 19 8.00 -4.85 21.11
CA ARG A 19 8.65 -6.09 21.53
C ARG A 19 9.11 -6.91 20.32
N GLN A 20 8.29 -6.98 19.27
CA GLN A 20 8.63 -7.66 18.02
C GLN A 20 9.78 -6.95 17.28
N LEU A 21 9.70 -5.62 17.13
CA LEU A 21 10.77 -4.83 16.52
C LEU A 21 12.09 -4.87 17.33
N GLY A 22 12.03 -5.20 18.61
CA GLY A 22 13.19 -5.45 19.46
C GLY A 22 13.83 -6.83 19.27
N ASP A 23 13.17 -7.77 18.60
CA ASP A 23 13.74 -9.08 18.28
C ASP A 23 14.71 -8.96 17.10
N PRO A 24 16.02 -9.28 17.29
CA PRO A 24 17.00 -9.21 16.21
C PRO A 24 16.73 -10.13 15.02
N SER A 25 15.85 -11.14 15.18
CA SER A 25 15.43 -12.03 14.10
C SER A 25 14.39 -11.42 13.17
N ILE A 26 13.76 -10.31 13.58
CA ILE A 26 12.71 -9.61 12.84
C ILE A 26 13.33 -8.44 12.06
N SER A 27 13.38 -8.58 10.74
CA SER A 27 13.91 -7.61 9.79
C SER A 27 12.86 -6.58 9.34
N GLY A 28 11.59 -6.82 9.64
CA GLY A 28 10.50 -5.91 9.28
C GLY A 28 9.13 -6.39 9.73
N ILE A 29 8.13 -5.54 9.57
CA ILE A 29 6.74 -5.82 9.94
C ILE A 29 5.79 -5.32 8.85
N SER A 30 4.60 -5.92 8.82
CA SER A 30 3.50 -5.51 7.96
C SER A 30 2.18 -5.53 8.71
N PHE A 31 1.38 -4.49 8.52
CA PHE A 31 -0.01 -4.44 8.98
C PHE A 31 -0.93 -4.32 7.77
N SER A 32 -1.82 -5.28 7.58
CA SER A 32 -2.65 -5.39 6.38
C SER A 32 -4.10 -5.69 6.70
N PHE A 33 -5.03 -5.13 5.93
CA PHE A 33 -6.46 -5.37 6.11
C PHE A 33 -7.23 -5.30 4.80
N ASP A 34 -8.29 -6.10 4.70
CA ASP A 34 -9.26 -6.02 3.61
C ASP A 34 -10.17 -4.80 3.83
N ILE A 35 -10.52 -4.08 2.78
CA ILE A 35 -11.42 -2.93 2.89
C ILE A 35 -12.78 -3.32 3.47
N ARG A 36 -13.23 -4.57 3.28
CA ARG A 36 -14.46 -5.12 3.86
C ARG A 36 -14.45 -5.14 5.39
N THR A 37 -13.29 -5.04 6.05
CA THR A 37 -13.20 -4.88 7.51
C THR A 37 -13.94 -3.62 7.98
N LEU A 38 -14.12 -2.62 7.13
CA LEU A 38 -14.93 -1.42 7.44
C LEU A 38 -16.44 -1.68 7.45
N LEU A 39 -16.90 -2.83 6.95
CA LEU A 39 -18.31 -3.21 6.97
C LEU A 39 -18.65 -3.83 8.33
N LYS A 40 -19.48 -3.14 9.12
CA LYS A 40 -19.97 -3.63 10.43
C LYS A 40 -20.56 -5.06 10.42
N LYS A 41 -21.02 -5.55 9.25
CA LYS A 41 -21.64 -6.86 9.07
C LYS A 41 -20.68 -7.95 8.55
N HIS A 42 -19.49 -7.59 8.08
CA HIS A 42 -18.50 -8.56 7.58
C HIS A 42 -17.32 -8.63 8.54
N SER A 43 -17.43 -9.50 9.54
CA SER A 43 -16.32 -9.93 10.40
C SER A 43 -15.30 -10.83 9.67
N GLY A 44 -15.37 -10.92 8.34
CA GLY A 44 -14.64 -11.91 7.53
C GLY A 44 -13.18 -11.56 7.22
N GLY A 45 -12.64 -10.46 7.75
CA GLY A 45 -11.24 -10.11 7.58
C GLY A 45 -10.79 -9.31 8.78
N ASN A 46 -10.19 -9.98 9.77
CA ASN A 46 -9.46 -9.25 10.79
C ASN A 46 -8.21 -8.62 10.15
N PRO A 47 -7.82 -7.40 10.54
CA PRO A 47 -6.50 -6.90 10.21
C PRO A 47 -5.45 -7.93 10.64
N GLN A 48 -4.48 -8.14 9.78
CA GLN A 48 -3.41 -9.12 9.95
C GLN A 48 -2.11 -8.38 10.17
N PHE A 49 -1.34 -8.87 11.13
CA PHE A 49 0.02 -8.40 11.36
C PHE A 49 0.99 -9.51 10.96
N PHE A 50 2.02 -9.16 10.20
CA PHE A 50 3.05 -10.07 9.76
C PHE A 50 4.42 -9.60 10.22
N ASN A 51 5.27 -10.53 10.61
CA ASN A 51 6.68 -10.31 10.81
C ASN A 51 7.45 -10.80 9.58
N TYR A 52 8.50 -10.07 9.22
CA TYR A 52 9.50 -10.51 8.26
C TYR A 52 10.72 -10.99 9.03
N SER A 53 10.95 -12.29 9.06
CA SER A 53 12.00 -12.88 9.90
C SER A 53 12.69 -14.04 9.21
N MET A 54 13.92 -14.34 9.64
CA MET A 54 14.67 -15.48 9.12
C MET A 54 14.11 -16.80 9.68
N ARG A 55 13.58 -17.67 8.82
CA ARG A 55 13.18 -19.05 9.11
C ARG A 55 13.82 -20.02 8.12
N ASP A 56 14.31 -21.15 8.62
CA ASP A 56 14.94 -22.19 7.80
C ASP A 56 16.02 -21.68 6.81
N SER A 57 16.79 -20.66 7.21
CA SER A 57 17.84 -19.97 6.43
C SER A 57 17.38 -18.96 5.37
N PHE A 58 16.08 -18.71 5.24
CA PHE A 58 15.52 -17.70 4.34
C PHE A 58 14.66 -16.71 5.14
N HIS A 59 14.47 -15.49 4.65
CA HIS A 59 13.46 -14.61 5.26
C HIS A 59 12.08 -14.94 4.69
N GLU A 60 11.07 -14.95 5.55
CA GLU A 60 9.67 -15.12 5.12
C GLU A 60 8.73 -14.23 5.94
N TRP A 61 7.56 -13.94 5.36
CA TRP A 61 6.46 -13.29 6.07
C TRP A 61 5.63 -14.29 6.86
N CYS A 62 5.50 -14.06 8.17
CA CYS A 62 4.72 -14.91 9.06
C CYS A 62 3.59 -14.12 9.70
N ALA A 63 2.37 -14.63 9.62
CA ALA A 63 1.22 -14.05 10.30
C ALA A 63 1.31 -14.38 11.81
N ASP A 64 1.94 -13.50 12.58
CA ASP A 64 2.35 -13.81 13.96
C ASP A 64 1.45 -13.19 15.04
N ILE A 65 0.58 -12.21 14.71
CA ILE A 65 -0.24 -11.54 15.75
C ILE A 65 -1.73 -11.59 15.43
N GLU A 66 -2.49 -12.26 16.30
CA GLU A 66 -3.91 -11.96 16.49
C GLU A 66 -4.02 -10.64 17.28
N LEU A 67 -4.42 -9.57 16.60
CA LEU A 67 -4.73 -8.32 17.30
C LEU A 67 -5.89 -8.57 18.26
N GLY A 68 -5.64 -8.41 19.57
CA GLY A 68 -6.64 -8.69 20.60
C GLY A 68 -7.98 -7.95 20.40
N ALA A 69 -9.08 -8.61 20.77
CA ALA A 69 -10.47 -8.23 20.49
C ALA A 69 -10.92 -6.83 20.98
N ASN A 70 -10.18 -6.19 21.90
CA ASN A 70 -10.54 -4.88 22.47
C ASN A 70 -10.18 -3.68 21.58
N THR A 71 -9.71 -3.92 20.35
CA THR A 71 -9.20 -2.87 19.48
C THR A 71 -10.23 -2.36 18.44
N ASN A 72 -11.47 -2.88 18.38
CA ASN A 72 -12.41 -2.61 17.27
C ASN A 72 -12.67 -1.12 16.91
N GLU A 73 -12.85 -0.21 17.87
CA GLU A 73 -13.07 1.22 17.57
C GLU A 73 -11.76 1.95 17.22
N LEU A 74 -10.68 1.69 17.96
CA LEU A 74 -9.33 2.18 17.67
C LEU A 74 -8.83 1.71 16.29
N VAL A 75 -9.17 0.48 15.92
CA VAL A 75 -8.88 -0.12 14.62
C VAL A 75 -9.60 0.65 13.53
N THR A 76 -10.89 0.96 13.69
CA THR A 76 -11.64 1.63 12.61
C THR A 76 -11.04 2.99 12.23
N GLU A 77 -10.69 3.82 13.23
CA GLU A 77 -10.04 5.11 12.95
C GLU A 77 -8.66 4.93 12.31
N LEU A 78 -7.85 4.00 12.82
CA LEU A 78 -6.56 3.64 12.25
C LEU A 78 -6.67 3.15 10.80
N LEU A 79 -7.65 2.30 10.48
CA LEU A 79 -7.87 1.80 9.11
C LEU A 79 -8.17 2.96 8.16
N TRP A 80 -9.04 3.90 8.58
CA TRP A 80 -9.32 5.10 7.80
C TRP A 80 -8.13 6.02 7.63
N ASP A 81 -7.27 6.11 8.65
CA ASP A 81 -6.03 6.89 8.58
C ASP A 81 -5.04 6.28 7.61
N ILE A 82 -4.87 4.96 7.60
CA ILE A 82 -4.02 4.27 6.62
C ILE A 82 -4.57 4.46 5.20
N ILE A 83 -5.88 4.25 4.98
CA ILE A 83 -6.50 4.50 3.67
C ILE A 83 -6.25 5.93 3.22
N TYR A 84 -6.48 6.89 4.13
CA TYR A 84 -6.27 8.31 3.83
C TYR A 84 -4.81 8.59 3.46
N LEU A 85 -3.84 8.11 4.25
CA LEU A 85 -2.42 8.37 4.05
C LEU A 85 -1.90 7.71 2.78
N THR A 86 -2.30 6.48 2.49
CA THR A 86 -1.94 5.77 1.24
C THR A 86 -2.52 6.47 0.02
N GLU A 87 -3.81 6.82 0.02
CA GLU A 87 -4.43 7.50 -1.13
C GLU A 87 -3.94 8.95 -1.28
N HIS A 88 -3.56 9.61 -0.18
CA HIS A 88 -2.99 10.96 -0.20
C HIS A 88 -1.63 11.01 -0.90
N GLN A 89 -0.87 9.90 -0.98
CA GLN A 89 0.41 9.88 -1.69
C GLN A 89 0.27 10.28 -3.17
N PHE A 90 -0.90 10.06 -3.76
CA PHE A 90 -1.20 10.45 -5.15
C PHE A 90 -1.87 11.81 -5.27
N LEU A 91 -2.12 12.52 -4.17
CA LEU A 91 -2.69 13.86 -4.21
C LEU A 91 -1.66 14.84 -4.74
N LEU A 92 -2.00 15.56 -5.82
CA LEU A 92 -1.11 16.56 -6.39
C LEU A 92 -0.73 17.62 -5.34
N PRO A 93 0.53 18.09 -5.33
CA PRO A 93 1.02 19.08 -4.35
C PRO A 93 0.13 20.32 -4.23
N TYR A 94 -0.44 20.79 -5.35
CA TYR A 94 -1.34 21.95 -5.37
C TYR A 94 -2.61 21.75 -4.52
N TYR A 95 -3.07 20.52 -4.33
CA TYR A 95 -4.26 20.19 -3.54
C TYR A 95 -3.95 19.75 -2.11
N HIS A 96 -2.69 19.77 -1.67
CA HIS A 96 -2.33 19.38 -0.29
C HIS A 96 -3.05 20.23 0.77
N GLY A 97 -3.44 21.47 0.46
CA GLY A 97 -4.28 22.30 1.34
C GLY A 97 -5.76 21.89 1.43
N GLU A 98 -6.27 21.06 0.50
CA GLU A 98 -7.70 20.72 0.39
C GLU A 98 -8.09 19.46 1.16
N HIS A 99 -7.43 19.15 2.29
CA HIS A 99 -7.59 17.91 3.05
C HIS A 99 -9.05 17.51 3.34
N LYS A 100 -9.91 18.45 3.74
CA LYS A 100 -11.33 18.17 4.05
C LYS A 100 -12.13 17.73 2.82
N LYS A 101 -11.83 18.32 1.65
CA LYS A 101 -12.50 18.01 0.39
C LYS A 101 -12.03 16.67 -0.13
N PHE A 102 -10.72 16.42 -0.08
CA PHE A 102 -10.13 15.13 -0.39
C PHE A 102 -10.72 14.02 0.49
N GLN A 103 -10.77 14.21 1.81
CA GLN A 103 -11.36 13.23 2.74
C GLN A 103 -12.82 12.92 2.40
N LYS A 104 -13.66 13.92 2.11
CA LYS A 104 -15.06 13.71 1.72
C LYS A 104 -15.18 12.90 0.43
N LYS A 105 -14.35 13.19 -0.58
CA LYS A 105 -14.31 12.44 -1.85
C LYS A 105 -13.87 11.00 -1.63
N LEU A 106 -12.82 10.81 -0.83
CA LEU A 106 -12.28 9.49 -0.50
C LEU A 106 -13.31 8.63 0.23
N VAL A 107 -14.00 9.18 1.26
CA VAL A 107 -15.07 8.47 1.97
C VAL A 107 -16.20 8.07 1.01
N LYS A 108 -16.59 8.95 0.09
CA LYS A 108 -17.60 8.63 -0.94
C LYS A 108 -17.13 7.49 -1.86
N ARG A 109 -15.87 7.53 -2.33
CA ARG A 109 -15.29 6.49 -3.17
C ARG A 109 -15.24 5.14 -2.46
N VAL A 110 -14.76 5.12 -1.21
CA VAL A 110 -14.71 3.91 -0.38
C VAL A 110 -16.12 3.36 -0.16
N GLY A 111 -17.09 4.21 0.18
CA GLY A 111 -18.49 3.80 0.35
C GLY A 111 -19.10 3.20 -0.92
N ASN A 112 -18.84 3.79 -2.09
CA ASN A 112 -19.29 3.25 -3.37
C ASN A 112 -18.64 1.90 -3.68
N HIS A 113 -17.33 1.77 -3.43
CA HIS A 113 -16.59 0.52 -3.63
C HIS A 113 -17.15 -0.59 -2.74
N LEU A 114 -17.32 -0.31 -1.44
CA LEU A 114 -17.90 -1.23 -0.48
C LEU A 114 -19.32 -1.67 -0.86
N ASN A 115 -20.17 -0.74 -1.30
CA ASN A 115 -21.52 -1.07 -1.80
C ASN A 115 -21.45 -1.97 -3.04
N SER A 116 -20.50 -1.72 -3.94
CA SER A 116 -20.28 -2.58 -5.12
C SER A 116 -19.85 -3.98 -4.71
N LEU A 117 -18.97 -4.12 -3.71
CA LEU A 117 -18.53 -5.43 -3.21
C LEU A 117 -19.70 -6.21 -2.60
N VAL A 118 -20.56 -5.57 -1.81
CA VAL A 118 -21.74 -6.20 -1.18
C VAL A 118 -22.79 -6.61 -2.21
N ASN A 119 -23.05 -5.75 -3.20
CA ASN A 119 -24.09 -6.00 -4.21
C ASN A 119 -23.63 -7.02 -5.26
N ASN A 120 -22.37 -6.98 -5.70
CA ASN A 120 -21.84 -7.91 -6.70
C ASN A 120 -21.64 -9.33 -6.13
N SER A 121 -21.54 -9.52 -4.80
CA SER A 121 -21.58 -10.87 -4.22
C SER A 121 -22.92 -11.59 -4.46
N ALA A 122 -24.00 -10.87 -4.79
CA ALA A 122 -25.32 -11.47 -5.05
C ALA A 122 -25.62 -11.70 -6.55
N SER A 123 -24.90 -11.03 -7.47
CA SER A 123 -25.18 -11.08 -8.91
C SER A 123 -23.94 -11.50 -9.69
N LYS A 124 -24.06 -12.59 -10.47
CA LYS A 124 -23.07 -13.01 -11.47
C LYS A 124 -22.59 -11.79 -12.28
N PRO A 125 -21.30 -11.68 -12.63
CA PRO A 125 -20.74 -10.49 -13.28
C PRO A 125 -21.46 -10.23 -14.61
N THR A 126 -22.41 -9.30 -14.60
CA THR A 126 -23.03 -8.75 -15.80
C THR A 126 -22.07 -7.69 -16.34
N GLY A 127 -21.39 -8.03 -17.42
CA GLY A 127 -20.60 -7.09 -18.19
C GLY A 127 -19.18 -6.94 -17.70
N SER A 128 -18.24 -7.20 -18.60
CA SER A 128 -16.89 -6.66 -18.55
C SER A 128 -16.97 -5.16 -18.29
N MET A 129 -16.88 -4.74 -17.02
CA MET A 129 -16.25 -3.46 -16.76
C MET A 129 -14.84 -3.67 -17.29
N THR A 130 -14.57 -3.14 -18.48
CA THR A 130 -13.22 -2.90 -18.94
C THR A 130 -12.62 -1.92 -17.95
N VAL A 131 -12.14 -2.44 -16.82
CA VAL A 131 -11.25 -1.71 -15.95
C VAL A 131 -10.05 -1.45 -16.84
N ASN A 132 -9.91 -0.21 -17.29
CA ASN A 132 -8.74 0.17 -18.04
C ASN A 132 -7.53 -0.11 -17.13
N VAL A 133 -6.76 -1.14 -17.47
CA VAL A 133 -5.64 -1.65 -16.67
C VAL A 133 -4.63 -0.54 -16.32
N ARG A 134 -4.62 0.54 -17.13
CA ARG A 134 -3.83 1.75 -16.90
C ARG A 134 -4.28 2.58 -15.69
N HIS A 135 -5.59 2.74 -15.47
CA HIS A 135 -6.15 3.60 -14.41
C HIS A 135 -6.35 2.88 -13.08
N VAL A 136 -5.92 1.62 -12.99
CA VAL A 136 -6.15 0.75 -11.83
C VAL A 136 -5.65 1.39 -10.53
N TRP A 137 -4.54 2.13 -10.55
CA TRP A 137 -3.99 2.79 -9.35
C TRP A 137 -4.90 3.89 -8.77
N ARG A 138 -5.80 4.50 -9.57
CA ARG A 138 -6.76 5.50 -9.09
C ARG A 138 -7.87 4.88 -8.24
N ASN A 139 -8.14 3.59 -8.44
CA ASN A 139 -9.17 2.90 -7.68
C ASN A 139 -8.74 2.77 -6.21
N VAL A 140 -9.74 2.81 -5.34
CA VAL A 140 -9.58 2.43 -3.93
C VAL A 140 -9.06 0.98 -3.89
N GLY A 141 -8.11 0.69 -3.01
CA GLY A 141 -7.61 -0.67 -2.79
C GLY A 141 -8.68 -1.61 -2.22
N ASP A 142 -8.65 -2.88 -2.62
CA ASP A 142 -9.36 -3.97 -1.96
C ASP A 142 -8.67 -4.36 -0.64
N ARG A 143 -7.35 -4.20 -0.60
CA ARG A 143 -6.50 -4.40 0.58
C ARG A 143 -5.57 -3.22 0.75
N TYR A 144 -5.38 -2.80 1.99
CA TYR A 144 -4.38 -1.80 2.36
C TYR A 144 -3.35 -2.45 3.26
N THR A 145 -2.10 -2.03 3.07
CA THR A 145 -0.94 -2.59 3.73
C THR A 145 -0.01 -1.45 4.12
N LEU A 146 0.47 -1.53 5.35
CA LEU A 146 1.56 -0.73 5.87
C LEU A 146 2.77 -1.65 6.00
N LEU A 147 3.90 -1.33 5.37
CA LEU A 147 5.16 -2.04 5.61
C LEU A 147 6.12 -1.14 6.37
N TYR A 148 6.86 -1.73 7.30
CA TYR A 148 7.98 -1.10 7.94
C TYR A 148 9.19 -2.02 7.84
N LEU A 149 10.18 -1.59 7.07
CA LEU A 149 11.43 -2.32 6.86
C LEU A 149 12.59 -1.44 7.36
N PRO A 150 12.83 -1.38 8.68
CA PRO A 150 13.72 -0.39 9.32
C PRO A 150 15.17 -0.45 8.86
N LEU A 151 15.62 -1.61 8.37
CA LEU A 151 16.97 -1.78 7.83
C LEU A 151 17.20 -0.97 6.55
N TYR A 152 16.13 -0.69 5.81
CA TYR A 152 16.20 -0.07 4.48
C TYR A 152 15.49 1.29 4.45
N PHE A 153 14.40 1.47 5.18
CA PHE A 153 13.60 2.69 5.17
C PHE A 153 13.38 3.22 6.59
N LYS A 154 13.67 4.51 6.78
CA LYS A 154 13.33 5.23 8.03
C LYS A 154 11.83 5.51 8.15
N GLU A 155 11.17 5.59 7.00
CA GLU A 155 9.74 5.88 6.89
C GLU A 155 8.95 4.62 6.58
N LEU A 156 7.64 4.71 6.82
CA LEU A 156 6.69 3.67 6.47
C LEU A 156 6.47 3.62 4.97
N ILE A 157 6.30 2.41 4.45
CA ILE A 157 5.96 2.16 3.06
C ILE A 157 4.45 1.97 2.97
N TRP A 158 3.80 2.84 2.20
CA TRP A 158 2.35 2.82 2.02
C TRP A 158 1.99 1.93 0.84
N CYS A 159 1.13 0.96 1.07
CA CYS A 159 0.77 -0.01 0.06
C CYS A 159 -0.74 -0.20 -0.04
N LYS A 160 -1.19 -0.57 -1.24
CA LYS A 160 -2.55 -1.05 -1.48
C LYS A 160 -2.56 -2.08 -2.60
N ALA A 161 -3.53 -2.98 -2.58
CA ALA A 161 -3.75 -3.92 -3.68
C ALA A 161 -5.16 -3.74 -4.25
N ASN A 162 -5.28 -3.88 -5.57
CA ASN A 162 -6.57 -3.99 -6.24
C ASN A 162 -6.45 -4.90 -7.47
N GLY A 163 -7.48 -5.71 -7.70
CA GLY A 163 -7.40 -6.77 -8.71
C GLY A 163 -6.20 -7.70 -8.45
N SER A 164 -5.27 -7.79 -9.41
CA SER A 164 -4.05 -8.60 -9.32
C SER A 164 -2.77 -7.78 -9.11
N ILE A 165 -2.88 -6.51 -8.72
CA ILE A 165 -1.74 -5.58 -8.65
C ILE A 165 -1.50 -5.13 -7.22
N PHE A 166 -0.26 -5.25 -6.76
CA PHE A 166 0.23 -4.66 -5.52
C PHE A 166 0.91 -3.32 -5.79
N HIS A 167 0.31 -2.22 -5.33
CA HIS A 167 0.86 -0.87 -5.44
C HIS A 167 1.66 -0.54 -4.19
N VAL A 168 2.94 -0.24 -4.38
CA VAL A 168 3.90 0.00 -3.29
C VAL A 168 4.56 1.35 -3.48
N ILE A 169 4.32 2.26 -2.55
CA ILE A 169 4.81 3.64 -2.63
C ILE A 169 6.08 3.75 -1.79
N ILE A 170 7.21 3.83 -2.47
CA ILE A 170 8.53 3.87 -1.84
C ILE A 170 8.73 5.29 -1.27
N PRO A 171 9.07 5.42 0.03
CA PRO A 171 9.29 6.73 0.64
C PRO A 171 10.56 7.39 0.09
N HIS A 172 10.71 8.69 0.34
CA HIS A 172 11.94 9.40 -0.02
C HIS A 172 13.12 8.86 0.79
N THR A 173 14.18 8.43 0.12
CA THR A 173 15.39 7.95 0.79
C THR A 173 16.56 8.87 0.49
N LYS A 174 17.13 9.52 1.51
CA LYS A 174 18.38 10.27 1.34
C LYS A 174 19.62 9.38 1.31
N GLU A 175 19.48 8.16 1.83
CA GLU A 175 20.59 7.21 2.01
C GLU A 175 20.65 6.22 0.85
N HIS A 176 21.80 5.57 0.71
CA HIS A 176 22.07 4.58 -0.34
C HIS A 176 21.35 3.25 -0.09
N VAL A 177 20.04 3.30 0.19
CA VAL A 177 19.10 2.17 0.39
C VAL A 177 19.12 1.17 -0.77
N ILE A 178 19.76 1.55 -1.87
CA ILE A 178 19.78 0.81 -3.11
C ILE A 178 21.01 -0.09 -3.24
N HIS A 179 22.00 0.01 -2.35
CA HIS A 179 23.06 -1.00 -2.33
C HIS A 179 22.53 -2.38 -1.91
N GLU A 180 21.47 -2.42 -1.09
CA GLU A 180 20.81 -3.65 -0.60
C GLU A 180 19.35 -3.71 -1.11
N HIS A 181 19.16 -3.40 -2.40
CA HIS A 181 17.82 -3.37 -2.99
C HIS A 181 17.18 -4.74 -3.17
N LYS A 182 17.96 -5.82 -3.13
CA LYS A 182 17.44 -7.16 -3.39
C LYS A 182 16.57 -7.64 -2.25
N GLU A 183 17.02 -7.42 -1.03
CA GLU A 183 16.44 -7.97 0.17
C GLU A 183 15.07 -7.35 0.46
N TRP A 184 14.94 -6.02 0.43
CA TRP A 184 13.63 -5.38 0.63
C TRP A 184 12.67 -5.61 -0.55
N LEU A 185 13.20 -5.74 -1.77
CA LEU A 185 12.37 -6.01 -2.95
C LEU A 185 11.84 -7.44 -2.93
N LEU A 186 12.65 -8.41 -2.52
CA LEU A 186 12.21 -9.78 -2.26
C LEU A 186 11.12 -9.80 -1.20
N ALA A 187 11.28 -9.08 -0.09
CA ALA A 187 10.24 -8.96 0.93
C ALA A 187 8.92 -8.44 0.34
N ILE A 188 8.95 -7.44 -0.55
CA ILE A 188 7.75 -6.93 -1.23
C ILE A 188 7.14 -7.99 -2.17
N LEU A 189 7.97 -8.66 -2.96
CA LEU A 189 7.52 -9.70 -3.91
C LEU A 189 6.91 -10.90 -3.19
N GLU A 190 7.54 -11.36 -2.10
CA GLU A 190 7.04 -12.43 -1.23
C GLU A 190 5.68 -12.08 -0.63
N MET A 191 5.51 -10.81 -0.22
CA MET A 191 4.21 -10.34 0.27
C MET A 191 3.14 -10.35 -0.83
N ALA A 192 3.49 -9.91 -2.04
CA ALA A 192 2.58 -9.98 -3.18
C ALA A 192 2.20 -11.42 -3.53
N GLY A 193 3.18 -12.33 -3.49
CA GLY A 193 3.00 -13.78 -3.67
C GLY A 193 2.12 -14.40 -2.58
N TYR A 194 2.28 -13.99 -1.32
CA TYR A 194 1.42 -14.42 -0.21
C TYR A 194 -0.06 -14.09 -0.45
N TRP A 195 -0.35 -12.94 -1.08
CA TRP A 195 -1.70 -12.56 -1.49
C TRP A 195 -2.11 -13.02 -2.88
N ASN A 196 -1.29 -13.83 -3.56
CA ASN A 196 -1.54 -14.33 -4.90
C ASN A 196 -1.82 -13.20 -5.93
N LEU A 197 -1.06 -12.10 -5.81
CA LEU A 197 -1.09 -10.98 -6.74
C LEU A 197 -0.11 -11.26 -7.89
N SER A 198 -0.48 -10.92 -9.11
CA SER A 198 0.32 -11.23 -10.31
C SER A 198 1.37 -10.16 -10.63
N HIS A 199 1.20 -8.94 -10.14
CA HIS A 199 2.11 -7.84 -10.43
C HIS A 199 2.39 -7.00 -9.19
N VAL A 200 3.62 -6.48 -9.10
CA VAL A 200 3.98 -5.40 -8.19
C VAL A 200 4.27 -4.14 -8.98
N ARG A 201 3.65 -3.03 -8.60
CA ARG A 201 3.96 -1.68 -9.07
C ARG A 201 4.66 -0.88 -7.98
N LEU A 202 5.92 -0.54 -8.22
CA LEU A 202 6.72 0.33 -7.37
C LEU A 202 6.57 1.77 -7.84
N TYR A 203 6.19 2.67 -6.94
CA TYR A 203 6.13 4.11 -7.17
C TYR A 203 7.33 4.77 -6.51
N LEU A 204 8.28 5.21 -7.33
CA LEU A 204 9.54 5.81 -6.89
C LEU A 204 9.45 7.34 -7.04
N PRO A 205 9.67 8.13 -5.98
CA PRO A 205 9.65 9.58 -6.07
C PRO A 205 10.66 10.11 -7.10
N ARG A 206 10.21 10.98 -8.02
CA ARG A 206 11.03 11.48 -9.14
C ARG A 206 12.20 12.36 -8.73
N ASP A 207 12.12 12.99 -7.57
CA ASP A 207 13.17 13.85 -7.04
C ASP A 207 14.43 13.08 -6.64
N ASP A 208 14.36 11.75 -6.54
CA ASP A 208 15.46 10.89 -6.13
C ASP A 208 16.18 10.19 -7.31
N LEU A 209 16.59 10.98 -8.30
CA LEU A 209 17.11 10.48 -9.60
C LEU A 209 18.35 9.57 -9.47
N THR A 210 19.27 9.88 -8.55
CA THR A 210 20.50 9.09 -8.35
C THR A 210 20.18 7.67 -7.90
N ASN A 211 19.23 7.58 -6.96
CA ASN A 211 18.76 6.33 -6.43
C ASN A 211 17.99 5.55 -7.49
N ILE A 212 17.03 6.18 -8.18
CA ILE A 212 16.31 5.60 -9.32
C ILE A 212 17.28 4.99 -10.34
N GLN A 213 18.31 5.73 -10.78
CA GLN A 213 19.26 5.23 -11.78
C GLN A 213 20.01 3.99 -11.29
N THR A 214 20.37 3.96 -10.00
CA THR A 214 21.04 2.82 -9.39
C THR A 214 20.11 1.62 -9.30
N LEU A 215 18.84 1.83 -8.91
CA LEU A 215 17.84 0.77 -8.86
C LEU A 215 17.60 0.20 -10.25
N LEU A 216 17.31 1.05 -11.24
CA LEU A 216 17.06 0.63 -12.63
C LEU A 216 18.21 -0.20 -13.23
N LYS A 217 19.47 0.17 -12.95
CA LYS A 217 20.65 -0.59 -13.39
C LYS A 217 20.71 -1.99 -12.77
N ASN A 218 20.15 -2.16 -11.58
CA ASN A 218 20.20 -3.42 -10.87
C ASN A 218 18.91 -4.24 -10.98
N LEU A 219 17.78 -3.68 -11.41
CA LEU A 219 16.50 -4.41 -11.51
C LEU A 219 16.38 -5.34 -12.73
N HIS A 220 17.42 -5.47 -13.55
CA HIS A 220 17.41 -6.37 -14.70
C HIS A 220 17.05 -7.83 -14.34
N TRP A 221 17.33 -8.28 -13.10
CA TRP A 221 17.06 -9.65 -12.67
C TRP A 221 15.58 -9.93 -12.36
N ILE A 222 14.77 -8.92 -12.03
CA ILE A 222 13.32 -9.11 -11.81
C ILE A 222 12.46 -8.85 -13.06
N GLY A 223 13.07 -8.47 -14.18
CA GLY A 223 12.32 -8.16 -15.40
C GLY A 223 11.37 -6.97 -15.27
N ALA A 224 11.69 -5.98 -14.43
CA ALA A 224 10.85 -4.81 -14.22
C ALA A 224 10.71 -3.96 -15.49
N ASN A 225 9.47 -3.61 -15.83
CA ASN A 225 9.10 -2.71 -16.91
C ASN A 225 8.88 -1.30 -16.38
N LEU A 226 9.41 -0.30 -17.09
CA LEU A 226 9.08 1.09 -16.84
C LEU A 226 7.72 1.40 -17.46
N LEU A 227 6.75 1.79 -16.64
CA LEU A 227 5.44 2.21 -17.11
C LEU A 227 5.41 3.74 -17.32
N PRO A 228 4.76 4.22 -18.41
CA PRO A 228 4.48 5.64 -18.55
C PRO A 228 3.47 6.07 -17.50
N ASN A 229 3.59 7.32 -17.02
CA ASN A 229 2.54 7.91 -16.21
C ASN A 229 1.25 8.03 -16.99
N GLU A 230 0.17 8.08 -16.26
CA GLU A 230 -1.14 8.27 -16.82
C GLU A 230 -1.34 9.69 -17.36
N ASN A 231 -1.91 9.79 -18.58
CA ASN A 231 -2.34 11.08 -19.10
C ASN A 231 -3.65 11.52 -18.44
N ARG A 232 -3.57 12.48 -17.50
CA ARG A 232 -4.74 13.04 -16.79
C ARG A 232 -5.81 13.63 -17.71
N ASN A 233 -5.45 14.05 -18.93
CA ASN A 233 -6.40 14.60 -19.90
C ASN A 233 -7.24 13.51 -20.57
N GLU A 234 -6.86 12.24 -20.47
CA GLU A 234 -7.64 11.10 -20.97
C GLU A 234 -8.64 10.58 -19.93
N CYS A 235 -8.56 11.06 -18.68
CA CYS A 235 -9.52 10.74 -17.64
C CYS A 235 -10.88 11.40 -17.90
N ASN A 236 -11.96 10.72 -17.56
CA ASN A 236 -13.29 11.33 -17.63
C ASN A 236 -13.43 12.42 -16.54
N GLU A 237 -14.33 13.38 -16.72
CA GLU A 237 -14.61 14.43 -15.70
C GLU A 237 -15.02 13.88 -14.32
N ASN A 238 -15.47 12.61 -14.28
CA ASN A 238 -15.83 11.90 -13.05
C ASN A 238 -14.60 11.38 -12.26
N ASP A 239 -13.43 11.31 -12.90
CA ASP A 239 -12.19 10.92 -12.23
C ASP A 239 -11.66 12.07 -11.37
N ASP A 240 -11.06 11.73 -10.24
CA ASP A 240 -10.57 12.74 -9.30
C ASP A 240 -9.33 13.43 -9.89
N ILE A 241 -9.56 14.52 -10.62
CA ILE A 241 -8.51 15.35 -11.25
C ILE A 241 -7.44 15.84 -10.26
N THR A 242 -7.72 15.72 -8.95
CA THR A 242 -6.77 16.05 -7.89
C THR A 242 -5.68 14.99 -7.70
N LEU A 243 -5.88 13.77 -8.22
CA LEU A 243 -4.92 12.67 -8.12
C LEU A 243 -4.05 12.55 -9.37
N SER A 244 -2.78 12.21 -9.16
CA SER A 244 -1.79 11.97 -10.19
C SER A 244 -0.67 11.05 -9.70
N ASP A 245 -0.12 10.28 -10.63
CA ASP A 245 1.09 9.49 -10.49
C ASP A 245 2.33 10.20 -11.08
N GLU A 246 2.18 11.41 -11.62
CA GLU A 246 3.24 12.19 -12.31
C GLU A 246 4.44 12.48 -11.42
N THR A 247 4.28 12.50 -10.10
CA THR A 247 5.38 12.67 -9.14
C THR A 247 6.27 11.43 -9.00
N TYR A 248 5.87 10.31 -9.63
CA TYR A 248 6.54 9.02 -9.51
C TYR A 248 7.05 8.49 -10.84
N ILE A 249 8.15 7.75 -10.78
CA ILE A 249 8.55 6.75 -11.78
C ILE A 249 7.92 5.43 -11.37
N ILE A 250 7.29 4.73 -12.32
CA ILE A 250 6.54 3.52 -12.04
C ILE A 250 7.27 2.33 -12.64
N LEU A 251 7.63 1.38 -11.80
CA LEU A 251 8.18 0.10 -12.23
C LEU A 251 7.18 -1.01 -11.95
N GLU A 252 6.90 -1.83 -12.95
CA GLU A 252 6.02 -2.99 -12.81
C GLU A 252 6.81 -4.27 -13.05
N CYS A 253 6.71 -5.21 -12.12
CA CYS A 253 7.24 -6.56 -12.28
C CYS A 253 6.15 -7.60 -12.07
N GLU A 254 6.32 -8.75 -12.73
CA GLU A 254 5.51 -9.94 -12.50
C GLU A 254 5.98 -10.64 -11.21
N CYS A 255 5.03 -11.22 -10.47
CA CYS A 255 5.30 -12.03 -9.28
C CYS A 255 5.51 -13.50 -9.64
#